data_AF-A0A3D4C6Q8-F1
#
_entry.id   AF-A0A3D4C6Q8-F1
#
_cell.length_a   1.000
_cell.length_b   1.000
_cell.length_c   1.000
_cell.angle_alpha   90.00
_cell.angle_beta   90.00
_cell.angle_gamma   90.00
#
_symmetry.space_group_name_H-M   'P 1'
#
loop_
_entity.id
_entity.type
_entity.pdbx_description
1 polymer ?
#
loop_
_entity_poly.entity_id
_entity_poly.type
_entity_poly.pdbx_seq_one_letter_code
_entity_poly.pdbx_strand_id
1 'polypeptide(L)'
;MVKTVLARHTENHRSEGTEKELIFDCERNSYLVVHVGWENNERAYGTIIHVDIRDGKIWIQRDFTEEGVASELVELGVPKTDIVLGFKSPFVREFTGFAVG
;
A
#
# COMPACT_ATOMS: atom_id res chain seq x y z
N MET A 1 -4.37 6.03 -10.60
CA MET A 1 -5.15 5.40 -9.52
C MET A 1 -4.28 5.01 -8.33
N VAL A 2 -3.37 4.03 -8.42
CA VAL A 2 -2.51 3.63 -7.26
C VAL A 2 -1.79 4.81 -6.60
N LYS A 3 -1.10 5.66 -7.39
CA LYS A 3 -0.45 6.88 -6.84
C LYS A 3 -1.42 7.82 -6.11
N THR A 4 -2.65 7.94 -6.60
CA THR A 4 -3.70 8.78 -6.01
C THR A 4 -4.18 8.22 -4.68
N VAL A 5 -4.41 6.90 -4.63
CA VAL A 5 -4.75 6.19 -3.39
C VAL A 5 -3.65 6.40 -2.36
N LEU A 6 -2.38 6.11 -2.71
CA LEU A 6 -1.26 6.30 -1.78
C LEU A 6 -1.10 7.76 -1.32
N ALA A 7 -1.32 8.74 -2.21
CA ALA A 7 -1.25 10.16 -1.84
C ALA A 7 -2.30 10.52 -0.79
N ARG A 8 -3.54 10.03 -0.89
CA ARG A 8 -4.58 10.26 0.13
C ARG A 8 -4.19 9.75 1.51
N HIS A 9 -3.49 8.62 1.59
CA HIS A 9 -2.98 8.06 2.86
C HIS A 9 -1.84 8.88 3.49
N THR A 10 -1.30 9.86 2.76
CA THR A 10 -0.32 10.83 3.29
C THR A 10 -0.97 12.15 3.71
N GLU A 11 -2.17 12.44 3.22
CA GLU A 11 -2.95 13.61 3.65
C GLU A 11 -3.37 13.40 5.12
N ASN A 12 -3.31 14.46 5.93
CA ASN A 12 -3.65 14.50 7.36
C ASN A 12 -2.61 13.95 8.36
N HIS A 13 -1.37 13.64 7.96
CA HIS A 13 -0.33 13.31 8.95
C HIS A 13 0.13 14.56 9.71
N ARG A 14 -0.47 14.80 10.88
CA ARG A 14 -0.05 15.82 11.85
C ARG A 14 0.62 15.13 13.03
N SER A 15 1.86 14.72 12.87
CA SER A 15 2.70 14.30 14.01
C SER A 15 3.92 15.20 14.09
N GLU A 16 4.11 15.86 15.22
CA GLU A 16 5.34 16.60 15.49
C GLU A 16 6.50 15.60 15.56
N GLY A 17 7.40 15.65 14.58
CA GLY A 17 8.63 14.83 14.55
C GLY A 17 8.64 13.67 13.55
N THR A 18 7.52 13.38 12.87
CA THR A 18 7.50 12.34 11.81
C THR A 18 6.73 12.76 10.57
N GLU A 19 7.18 12.24 9.43
CA GLU A 19 6.67 12.55 8.10
C GLU A 19 6.35 11.26 7.32
N LYS A 20 5.43 11.37 6.36
CA LYS A 20 5.14 10.32 5.39
C LYS A 20 5.74 10.73 4.04
N GLU A 21 6.65 9.93 3.53
CA GLU A 21 7.27 10.11 2.22
C GLU A 21 6.60 9.22 1.16
N LEU A 22 6.33 9.79 -0.02
CA LEU A 22 5.88 9.06 -1.20
C LEU A 22 7.07 8.70 -2.08
N ILE A 23 7.27 7.40 -2.31
CA ILE A 23 8.35 6.90 -3.17
C ILE A 23 7.72 6.15 -4.34
N PHE A 24 7.83 6.71 -5.54
CA PHE A 24 7.26 6.12 -6.75
C PHE A 24 8.37 5.79 -7.76
N ASP A 25 8.71 4.51 -7.85
CA ASP A 25 9.49 3.98 -8.97
C ASP A 25 8.53 3.60 -10.10
N CYS A 26 8.34 4.52 -11.03
CA CYS A 26 7.42 4.34 -12.15
C CYS A 26 7.97 3.41 -13.24
N GLU A 27 9.30 3.25 -13.32
CA GLU A 27 9.93 2.37 -14.29
C GLU A 27 9.78 0.90 -13.88
N ARG A 28 9.90 0.64 -12.57
CA ARG A 28 9.77 -0.71 -12.00
C ARG A 28 8.38 -1.00 -11.42
N ASN A 29 7.46 -0.06 -11.55
CA ASN A 29 6.09 -0.17 -11.04
C ASN A 29 6.03 -0.47 -9.53
N SER A 30 6.84 0.21 -8.73
CA SER A 30 6.85 0.06 -7.27
C SER A 30 6.50 1.37 -6.58
N TYR A 31 5.52 1.32 -5.69
CA TYR A 31 4.91 2.50 -5.08
C TYR A 31 4.81 2.31 -3.56
N LEU A 32 5.45 3.20 -2.81
CA LEU A 32 5.56 3.09 -1.35
C LEU A 32 5.09 4.37 -0.66
N VAL A 33 4.56 4.18 0.54
CA VAL A 33 4.45 5.20 1.58
C VAL A 33 5.38 4.79 2.71
N VAL A 34 6.36 5.64 3.03
CA VAL A 34 7.36 5.38 4.08
C VAL A 34 7.19 6.39 5.20
N HIS A 35 7.19 5.90 6.43
CA HIS A 35 7.25 6.72 7.63
C HIS A 35 8.70 7.04 7.94
N VAL A 36 9.03 8.31 8.18
CA VAL A 36 10.38 8.77 8.49
C VAL A 36 10.31 9.82 9.60
N GLY A 37 11.05 9.63 10.70
CA GLY A 37 11.08 10.61 11.78
C GLY A 37 11.60 10.08 13.09
N TRP A 38 11.22 10.76 14.17
CA TRP A 38 11.49 10.36 15.54
C TRP A 38 10.24 10.57 16.40
N GLU A 39 9.98 9.63 17.30
CA GLU A 39 8.90 9.71 18.27
C GLU A 39 9.44 9.32 19.65
N ASN A 40 9.35 10.20 20.65
CA ASN A 40 9.82 9.94 22.02
C ASN A 40 11.25 9.37 22.13
N ASN A 41 12.18 9.83 21.27
CA ASN A 41 13.58 9.35 21.13
C ASN A 41 13.75 7.97 20.46
N GLU A 42 12.69 7.40 19.90
CA GLU A 42 12.75 6.21 19.06
C GLU A 42 12.69 6.58 17.59
N ARG A 43 13.44 5.84 16.76
CA ARG A 43 13.45 6.05 15.31
C ARG A 43 12.14 5.53 14.72
N ALA A 44 11.30 6.43 14.22
CA ALA A 44 10.16 6.08 13.40
C ALA A 44 10.65 5.89 11.96
N TYR A 45 10.82 4.63 11.53
CA TYR A 45 11.21 4.32 10.16
C TYR A 45 10.60 3.01 9.67
N GLY A 46 9.86 3.06 8.58
CA GLY A 46 9.32 1.86 7.96
C GLY A 46 8.28 2.12 6.90
N THR A 47 8.11 1.15 6.00
CA THR A 47 7.06 1.20 4.98
C THR A 47 5.71 0.93 5.62
N ILE A 48 4.74 1.83 5.39
CA ILE A 48 3.34 1.70 5.85
C ILE A 48 2.50 1.05 4.75
N ILE A 49 2.68 1.48 3.51
CA ILE A 49 1.99 0.93 2.33
C ILE A 49 3.04 0.59 1.28
N HIS A 50 2.93 -0.58 0.67
CA HIS A 50 3.74 -0.98 -0.48
C HIS A 50 2.86 -1.68 -1.50
N VAL A 51 2.79 -1.10 -2.69
CA VAL A 51 2.07 -1.64 -3.84
C VAL A 51 3.02 -1.78 -5.02
N ASP A 52 2.97 -2.92 -5.70
CA ASP A 52 3.60 -3.10 -7.01
C ASP A 52 2.54 -3.27 -8.09
N ILE A 53 2.87 -2.98 -9.35
CA ILE A 53 2.09 -3.42 -10.50
C ILE A 53 2.92 -4.46 -11.26
N ARG A 54 2.42 -5.70 -11.29
CA ARG A 54 3.11 -6.86 -11.91
C ARG A 54 2.11 -7.62 -12.75
N ASP A 55 2.49 -7.95 -13.99
CA ASP A 55 1.65 -8.70 -14.93
C ASP A 55 0.23 -8.13 -15.09
N GLY A 56 0.12 -6.79 -15.10
CA GLY A 56 -1.15 -6.06 -15.21
C GLY A 56 -1.98 -6.01 -13.92
N LYS A 57 -1.53 -6.61 -12.82
CA LYS A 57 -2.24 -6.67 -11.54
C LYS A 57 -1.61 -5.78 -10.48
N ILE A 58 -2.43 -5.35 -9.53
CA ILE A 58 -2.03 -4.54 -8.38
C ILE A 58 -1.70 -5.48 -7.22
N TRP A 59 -0.42 -5.56 -6.85
CA TRP A 59 0.07 -6.38 -5.76
C TRP A 59 0.26 -5.54 -4.50
N ILE A 60 -0.56 -5.78 -3.49
CA ILE A 60 -0.42 -5.11 -2.19
C ILE A 60 0.55 -5.94 -1.34
N GLN A 61 1.79 -5.47 -1.21
CA GLN A 61 2.86 -6.16 -0.48
C GLN A 61 2.83 -5.87 1.01
N ARG A 62 2.31 -4.70 1.38
CA ARG A 62 2.14 -4.26 2.75
C ARG A 62 1.03 -3.21 2.82
N ASP A 63 0.21 -3.31 3.87
CA ASP A 63 -0.86 -2.37 4.14
C ASP A 63 -1.09 -2.28 5.66
N PHE A 64 -0.78 -1.12 6.23
CA PHE A 64 -1.01 -0.80 7.65
C PHE A 64 -2.17 0.19 7.84
N THR A 65 -3.05 0.34 6.85
CA THR A 65 -4.25 1.18 6.96
C THR A 65 -5.41 0.40 7.60
N GLU A 66 -6.31 1.08 8.30
CA GLU A 66 -7.51 0.46 8.89
C GLU A 66 -8.54 0.07 7.82
N GLU A 67 -8.80 0.97 6.87
CA GLU A 67 -9.80 0.78 5.78
C GLU A 67 -9.31 -0.24 4.71
N GLY A 68 -7.99 -0.33 4.52
CA GLY A 68 -7.34 -1.21 3.57
C GLY A 68 -7.31 -0.64 2.15
N VAL A 69 -6.11 -0.56 1.56
CA VAL A 69 -5.85 -0.13 0.19
C VAL A 69 -6.62 -0.99 -0.82
N ALA A 70 -6.80 -2.28 -0.55
CA ALA A 70 -7.56 -3.18 -1.40
C ALA A 70 -9.04 -2.76 -1.51
N SER A 71 -9.64 -2.35 -0.39
CA SER A 71 -11.04 -1.91 -0.32
C SER A 71 -11.24 -0.63 -1.12
N GLU A 72 -10.38 0.38 -0.91
CA GLU A 72 -10.45 1.65 -1.63
C GLU A 72 -10.29 1.47 -3.15
N LEU A 73 -9.39 0.59 -3.58
CA LEU A 73 -9.23 0.28 -5.01
C LEU A 73 -10.51 -0.33 -5.60
N VAL A 74 -11.19 -1.22 -4.87
CA VAL A 74 -12.47 -1.81 -5.31
C VAL A 74 -13.57 -0.75 -5.40
N GLU A 75 -13.65 0.16 -4.42
CA GLU A 75 -14.60 1.28 -4.43
C GLU A 75 -14.36 2.23 -5.61
N LEU A 76 -13.10 2.40 -6.02
CA LEU A 76 -12.71 3.15 -7.22
C LEU A 76 -12.92 2.37 -8.54
N GLY A 77 -13.47 1.16 -8.47
CA GLY A 77 -13.87 0.36 -9.63
C GLY A 77 -12.84 -0.66 -10.11
N VAL A 78 -11.78 -0.93 -9.35
CA VAL A 78 -10.83 -2.01 -9.69
C VAL A 78 -11.48 -3.37 -9.40
N PRO A 79 -11.53 -4.29 -10.39
CA PRO A 79 -12.00 -5.65 -10.15
C PRO A 79 -11.11 -6.37 -9.11
N LYS A 80 -11.72 -7.12 -8.20
CA LYS A 80 -10.97 -7.94 -7.22
C LYS A 80 -10.00 -8.93 -7.89
N THR A 81 -10.29 -9.35 -9.12
CA THR A 81 -9.46 -10.23 -9.96
C THR A 81 -8.17 -9.59 -10.47
N ASP A 82 -8.05 -8.27 -10.33
CA ASP A 82 -6.88 -7.49 -10.72
C ASP A 82 -6.05 -7.05 -9.51
N ILE A 83 -6.46 -7.40 -8.30
CA ILE A 83 -5.76 -7.08 -7.05
C ILE A 83 -5.27 -8.38 -6.41
N VAL A 84 -4.00 -8.43 -6.05
CA VAL A 84 -3.37 -9.55 -5.32
C VAL A 84 -2.97 -9.07 -3.93
N LEU A 85 -3.42 -9.78 -2.89
CA LEU A 85 -2.97 -9.55 -1.51
C LEU A 85 -1.61 -10.23 -1.31
N GLY A 86 -0.55 -9.57 -1.77
CA GLY A 86 0.84 -10.05 -1.74
C GLY A 86 1.34 -10.42 -0.34
N PHE A 87 0.90 -9.68 0.70
CA PHE A 87 1.21 -9.96 2.11
C PHE A 87 0.56 -11.24 2.66
N LYS A 88 -0.42 -11.83 1.95
CA LYS A 88 -0.96 -13.16 2.28
C LYS A 88 -0.14 -14.23 1.57
N SER A 89 0.05 -15.37 2.25
CA SER A 89 0.74 -16.51 1.64
C SER A 89 -0.03 -17.02 0.41
N PRO A 90 0.65 -17.62 -0.59
CA PRO A 90 0.01 -18.09 -1.82
C PRO A 90 -1.22 -18.98 -1.57
N PHE A 91 -1.13 -19.94 -0.65
CA PHE A 91 -2.24 -20.81 -0.26
C PHE A 91 -3.44 -20.03 0.29
N VAL A 92 -3.21 -19.01 1.12
CA VAL A 92 -4.30 -18.23 1.73
C VAL A 92 -5.05 -17.40 0.69
N ARG A 93 -4.40 -16.97 -0.40
CA ARG A 93 -5.00 -16.09 -1.40
C ARG A 93 -6.24 -16.71 -2.06
N GLU A 94 -6.27 -18.03 -2.21
CA GLU A 94 -7.42 -18.76 -2.78
C GLU A 94 -8.73 -18.52 -2.01
N PHE A 95 -8.65 -18.18 -0.73
CA PHE A 95 -9.80 -17.97 0.15
C PHE A 95 -10.14 -16.48 0.36
N THR A 96 -9.43 -15.56 -0.29
CA THR A 96 -9.59 -14.11 -0.06
C THR A 96 -10.65 -13.46 -0.95
N GLY A 97 -11.03 -14.11 -2.06
CA GLY A 97 -11.87 -13.53 -3.09
C GLY A 97 -11.17 -12.47 -3.97
N PHE A 98 -9.86 -12.29 -3.78
CA PHE A 98 -8.97 -11.51 -4.65
C PHE A 98 -8.16 -12.45 -5.56
N ALA A 99 -7.35 -11.89 -6.46
CA ALA A 99 -6.48 -12.70 -7.30
C ALA A 99 -5.39 -13.43 -6.50
N VAL A 100 -5.02 -14.61 -7.01
CA VAL A 100 -3.99 -15.47 -6.42
C VAL A 100 -2.58 -15.16 -6.92
N GLY A 101 -2.49 -14.53 -8.08
CA GLY A 101 -1.30 -14.09 -8.80
C GLY A 101 -1.70 -13.28 -10.02
#